data_AF-A0A4Q7X0R5-F1
#
_entry.id   AF-A0A4Q7X0R5-F1
#
_cell.length_a   1.000
_cell.length_b   1.000
_cell.length_c   1.000
_cell.angle_alpha   90.00
_cell.angle_beta   90.00
_cell.angle_gamma   90.00
#
_symmetry.space_group_name_H-M   'P 1'
#
loop_
_entity.id
_entity.type
_entity.pdbx_description
1 polymer ?
#
loop_
_entity_poly.entity_id
_entity_poly.type
_entity_poly.pdbx_seq_one_letter_code
_entity_poly.pdbx_strand_id
1 'polypeptide(L)'
;MRITEAARQLGTTPRMLRYREALGLLPRSRSEHTAQRQYDDRDLAAVQLALDLERRYDVTPAALAFALRALAEPSVAADIRNLGYRTGRLTAPPTQAQIDRDRALRWLGRSGVLPPRPR
;
A
#
# COMPACT_ATOMS: atom_id res chain seq x y z
N MET A 1 11.58 25.04 -0.78
CA MET A 1 12.93 24.58 -0.38
C MET A 1 13.63 23.87 -1.54
N ARG A 2 14.96 24.03 -1.72
CA ARG A 2 15.73 23.34 -2.78
C ARG A 2 16.06 21.89 -2.39
N ILE A 3 16.46 21.06 -3.36
CA ILE A 3 16.75 19.64 -3.15
C ILE A 3 17.85 19.38 -2.11
N THR A 4 18.88 20.23 -2.07
CA THR A 4 20.01 20.11 -1.13
C THR A 4 19.58 20.41 0.29
N GLU A 5 18.77 21.45 0.47
CA GLU A 5 18.20 21.83 1.77
C GLU A 5 17.23 20.75 2.27
N ALA A 6 16.35 20.25 1.39
CA ALA A 6 15.40 19.18 1.69
C ALA A 6 16.13 17.91 2.14
N ALA A 7 17.16 17.51 1.39
CA ALA A 7 17.95 16.34 1.72
C ALA A 7 18.65 16.49 3.08
N ARG A 8 19.23 17.66 3.37
CA ARG A 8 19.86 17.96 4.66
C ARG A 8 18.86 17.87 5.82
N GLN A 9 17.67 18.43 5.67
CA GLN A 9 16.64 18.41 6.72
C GLN A 9 16.14 16.99 7.00
N LEU A 10 16.03 16.16 5.96
CA LEU A 10 15.57 14.77 6.06
C LEU A 10 16.70 13.79 6.44
N GLY A 11 17.93 14.26 6.64
CA GLY A 11 19.08 13.39 6.93
C GLY A 11 19.41 12.43 5.78
N THR A 12 19.12 12.80 4.54
CA THR A 12 19.33 11.97 3.33
C THR A 12 20.23 12.68 2.32
N THR A 13 20.53 12.03 1.20
CA THR A 13 21.32 12.64 0.12
C THR A 13 20.41 13.16 -1.00
N PRO A 14 20.80 14.23 -1.73
CA PRO A 14 20.03 14.73 -2.87
C PRO A 14 19.77 13.66 -3.94
N ARG A 15 20.75 12.77 -4.20
CA ARG A 15 20.62 11.64 -5.13
C ARG A 15 19.51 10.69 -4.67
N MET A 16 19.49 10.40 -3.37
CA MET A 16 18.53 9.49 -2.77
C MET A 16 17.12 10.10 -2.73
N LEU A 17 16.99 11.42 -2.56
CA LEU A 17 15.72 12.13 -2.69
C LEU A 17 15.16 12.06 -4.13
N ARG A 18 16.02 12.24 -5.15
CA ARG A 18 15.63 12.04 -6.57
C ARG A 18 15.22 10.61 -6.88
N TYR A 19 15.91 9.62 -6.29
CA TYR A 19 15.56 8.22 -6.47
C TYR A 19 14.15 7.93 -5.95
N ARG A 20 13.80 8.44 -4.76
CA ARG A 20 12.44 8.33 -4.20
C ARG A 20 11.39 9.04 -5.05
N GLU A 21 11.72 10.21 -5.60
CA GLU A 21 10.86 10.93 -6.54
C GLU A 21 10.59 10.10 -7.80
N ALA A 22 11.62 9.52 -8.40
CA ALA A 22 11.49 8.66 -9.58
C ALA A 22 10.64 7.41 -9.33
N LEU A 23 10.64 6.90 -8.09
CA LEU A 23 9.79 5.79 -7.67
C LEU A 23 8.32 6.20 -7.40
N GLY A 24 8.00 7.49 -7.41
CA GLY A 24 6.65 7.98 -7.11
C GLY A 24 6.33 8.06 -5.61
N LEU A 25 7.35 8.05 -4.73
CA LEU A 25 7.17 8.22 -3.28
C LEU A 25 6.95 9.69 -2.87
N LEU A 26 7.01 10.62 -3.81
CA LEU A 26 6.71 12.03 -3.59
C LEU A 26 5.54 12.45 -4.49
N PRO A 27 4.70 13.41 -4.03
CA PRO A 27 3.74 14.07 -4.90
C PRO A 27 4.42 14.60 -6.18
N ARG A 28 3.72 14.53 -7.32
CA ARG A 28 4.19 15.17 -8.55
C ARG A 28 4.29 16.68 -8.30
N SER A 29 5.44 17.28 -8.62
CA SER A 29 5.62 18.72 -8.45
C SER A 29 4.65 19.48 -9.34
N ARG A 30 3.88 20.41 -8.78
CA ARG A 30 2.93 21.27 -9.52
C ARG A 30 3.62 22.25 -10.49
N SER A 31 4.94 22.41 -10.38
CA SER A 31 5.74 23.36 -11.15
C SER A 31 6.57 22.66 -12.23
N GLU A 32 5.92 22.15 -13.28
CA GLU A 32 6.63 21.64 -14.48
C GLU A 32 7.35 22.78 -15.25
N HIS A 33 7.03 24.03 -14.95
CA HIS A 33 7.49 25.21 -15.68
C HIS A 33 8.79 25.84 -15.16
N THR A 34 9.35 25.34 -14.05
CA THR A 34 10.61 25.86 -13.49
C THR A 34 11.69 24.81 -13.59
N ALA A 35 12.86 25.17 -14.13
CA ALA A 35 14.01 24.28 -14.35
C ALA A 35 14.54 23.55 -13.09
N GLN A 36 14.08 23.91 -11.89
CA GLN A 36 14.47 23.27 -10.64
C GLN A 36 13.26 23.06 -9.72
N ARG A 37 12.95 21.79 -9.41
CA ARG A 37 11.88 21.39 -8.46
C ARG A 37 12.06 22.07 -7.10
N GLN A 38 10.95 22.60 -6.58
CA GLN A 38 10.85 23.07 -5.21
C GLN A 38 10.11 22.03 -4.37
N TYR A 39 10.59 21.84 -3.14
CA TYR A 39 10.00 20.97 -2.12
C TYR A 39 9.28 21.85 -1.11
N ASP A 40 8.02 21.52 -0.83
CA ASP A 40 7.22 22.14 0.23
C ASP A 40 7.14 21.23 1.47
N ASP A 41 6.52 21.70 2.55
CA ASP A 41 6.41 20.93 3.79
C ASP A 41 5.61 19.64 3.62
N ARG A 42 4.68 19.60 2.66
CA ARG A 42 3.90 18.41 2.35
C ARG A 42 4.76 17.34 1.69
N ASP A 43 5.63 17.74 0.77
CA ASP A 43 6.63 16.85 0.18
C ASP A 43 7.55 16.26 1.25
N LEU A 44 8.03 17.09 2.19
CA LEU A 44 8.88 16.61 3.29
C LEU A 44 8.17 15.63 4.22
N ALA A 45 6.93 15.94 4.61
CA ALA A 45 6.14 15.06 5.46
C ALA A 45 5.91 13.70 4.80
N ALA A 46 5.66 13.66 3.49
CA ALA A 46 5.53 12.42 2.73
C ALA A 46 6.82 11.60 2.73
N VAL A 47 7.98 12.25 2.50
CA VAL A 47 9.29 11.55 2.53
C VAL A 47 9.62 11.05 3.93
N GLN A 48 9.33 11.84 4.97
CA GLN A 48 9.56 11.43 6.35
C GLN A 48 8.72 10.19 6.69
N LEU A 49 7.44 10.17 6.29
CA LEU A 49 6.59 8.99 6.46
C LEU A 49 7.15 7.78 5.70
N ALA A 50 7.60 7.96 4.47
CA ALA A 50 8.21 6.88 3.70
C ALA A 50 9.46 6.31 4.41
N LEU A 51 10.35 7.17 4.90
CA LEU A 51 11.53 6.75 5.67
C LEU A 51 11.15 5.99 6.95
N ASP A 52 10.09 6.41 7.63
CA ASP A 52 9.61 5.75 8.85
C ASP A 52 9.03 4.36 8.53
N LEU A 53 8.30 4.22 7.43
CA LEU A 53 7.78 2.92 6.97
C LEU A 53 8.90 1.99 6.51
N GLU A 54 9.87 2.50 5.73
CA GLU A 54 11.06 1.75 5.30
C GLU A 54 11.79 1.16 6.51
N ARG A 55 12.04 1.97 7.56
CA ARG A 55 12.68 1.51 8.80
C ARG A 55 11.81 0.54 9.61
N ARG A 56 10.51 0.82 9.73
CA ARG A 56 9.60 0.02 10.56
C ARG A 56 9.39 -1.38 10.01
N TYR A 57 9.28 -1.51 8.70
CA TYR A 57 8.99 -2.79 8.04
C TYR A 57 10.22 -3.44 7.42
N ASP A 58 11.41 -2.82 7.58
CA ASP A 58 12.66 -3.27 6.99
C ASP A 58 12.53 -3.51 5.47
N VAL A 59 11.96 -2.52 4.77
CA VAL A 59 11.70 -2.59 3.33
C VAL A 59 12.50 -1.55 2.56
N THR A 60 12.84 -1.89 1.32
CA THR A 60 13.51 -0.96 0.42
C THR A 60 12.53 0.11 -0.11
N PRO A 61 13.03 1.28 -0.55
CA PRO A 61 12.18 2.30 -1.18
C PRO A 61 11.37 1.76 -2.37
N ALA A 62 11.97 0.87 -3.17
CA ALA A 62 11.31 0.26 -4.32
C ALA A 62 10.16 -0.67 -3.89
N ALA A 63 10.34 -1.44 -2.82
CA ALA A 63 9.28 -2.29 -2.29
C ALA A 63 8.11 -1.47 -1.76
N LEU A 64 8.39 -0.37 -1.05
CA LEU A 64 7.36 0.56 -0.58
C LEU A 64 6.61 1.21 -1.75
N ALA A 65 7.33 1.67 -2.77
CA ALA A 65 6.73 2.25 -3.97
C ALA A 65 5.84 1.24 -4.71
N PHE A 66 6.29 -0.01 -4.83
CA PHE A 66 5.49 -1.08 -5.42
C PHE A 66 4.24 -1.39 -4.60
N ALA A 67 4.32 -1.35 -3.26
CA ALA A 67 3.14 -1.51 -2.40
C ALA A 67 2.11 -0.38 -2.61
N LEU A 68 2.55 0.88 -2.71
CA LEU A 68 1.67 2.00 -3.05
C LEU A 68 1.04 1.82 -4.43
N ARG A 69 1.83 1.37 -5.41
CA ARG A 69 1.34 1.05 -6.76
C ARG A 69 0.26 -0.01 -6.72
N ALA A 70 0.46 -1.09 -5.95
CA ALA A 70 -0.53 -2.13 -5.77
C ALA A 70 -1.83 -1.61 -5.15
N LEU A 71 -1.76 -0.64 -4.23
CA LEU A 71 -2.95 0.01 -3.66
C LEU A 71 -3.67 0.92 -4.66
N ALA A 72 -2.92 1.56 -5.57
CA ALA A 72 -3.48 2.50 -6.55
C ALA A 72 -3.99 1.82 -7.84
N GLU A 73 -3.37 0.72 -8.28
CA GLU A 73 -3.69 0.01 -9.52
C GLU A 73 -4.44 -1.30 -9.23
N PRO A 74 -5.75 -1.41 -9.56
CA PRO A 74 -6.55 -2.59 -9.26
C PRO A 74 -6.04 -3.89 -9.90
N SER A 75 -5.45 -3.80 -11.09
CA SER A 75 -4.87 -4.94 -11.81
C SER A 75 -3.66 -5.50 -11.06
N VAL A 76 -2.72 -4.63 -10.65
CA VAL A 76 -1.54 -5.03 -9.86
C VAL A 76 -1.96 -5.69 -8.54
N ALA A 77 -2.96 -5.13 -7.86
CA ALA A 77 -3.52 -5.76 -6.66
C ALA A 77 -4.13 -7.14 -6.92
N ALA A 78 -4.83 -7.35 -8.04
CA ALA A 78 -5.40 -8.63 -8.40
C ALA A 78 -4.31 -9.69 -8.63
N ASP A 79 -3.25 -9.33 -9.34
CA ASP A 79 -2.12 -10.22 -9.64
C ASP A 79 -1.35 -10.61 -8.37
N ILE A 80 -1.07 -9.65 -7.48
CA ILE A 80 -0.40 -9.91 -6.19
C ILE A 80 -1.28 -10.79 -5.30
N ARG A 81 -2.61 -10.59 -5.29
CA ARG A 81 -3.53 -11.46 -4.55
C ARG A 81 -3.50 -12.89 -5.08
N ASN A 82 -3.52 -13.06 -6.40
CA ASN A 82 -3.39 -14.38 -7.03
C ASN A 82 -2.07 -15.08 -6.61
N LEU A 83 -0.96 -14.35 -6.65
CA LEU A 83 0.32 -14.84 -6.13
C LEU A 83 0.25 -15.18 -4.64
N GLY A 84 -0.40 -14.35 -3.83
CA GLY A 84 -0.62 -14.57 -2.41
C GLY A 84 -1.40 -15.86 -2.12
N TYR A 85 -2.42 -16.17 -2.92
CA TYR A 85 -3.16 -17.43 -2.82
C TYR A 85 -2.30 -18.63 -3.21
N ARG A 86 -1.55 -18.53 -4.32
CA ARG A 86 -0.67 -19.62 -4.79
C ARG A 86 0.49 -19.92 -3.84
N THR A 87 0.98 -18.89 -3.15
CA THR A 87 2.04 -19.03 -2.14
C THR A 87 1.51 -19.39 -0.75
N GLY A 88 0.19 -19.48 -0.57
CA GLY A 88 -0.45 -19.76 0.71
C GLY A 88 -0.36 -18.64 1.74
N ARG A 89 0.14 -17.46 1.35
CA ARG A 89 0.25 -16.27 2.24
C ARG A 89 -1.07 -15.56 2.44
N LEU A 90 -1.97 -15.67 1.47
CA LEU A 90 -3.34 -15.21 1.59
C LEU A 90 -4.26 -16.43 1.59
N THR A 91 -5.23 -16.44 2.48
CA THR A 91 -6.37 -17.35 2.37
C THR A 91 -7.36 -16.72 1.42
N ALA A 92 -7.84 -17.48 0.43
CA ALA A 92 -8.93 -17.03 -0.41
C ALA A 92 -10.09 -16.56 0.48
N PRO A 93 -10.67 -15.37 0.24
CA PRO A 93 -11.83 -14.94 0.99
C PRO A 93 -12.91 -16.01 0.83
N PRO A 94 -13.63 -16.37 1.93
CA PRO A 94 -14.64 -17.40 1.86
C PRO A 94 -15.69 -16.99 0.83
N THR A 95 -16.03 -17.91 -0.06
CA THR A 95 -17.12 -17.73 -1.02
C THR A 95 -18.45 -17.52 -0.27
N GLN A 96 -19.43 -16.89 -0.93
CA GLN A 96 -20.77 -16.70 -0.33
C GLN A 96 -21.36 -18.02 0.19
N ALA A 97 -21.17 -19.11 -0.56
CA ALA A 97 -21.61 -20.45 -0.14
C ALA A 97 -20.90 -20.94 1.14
N GLN A 98 -19.61 -20.64 1.32
CA GLN A 98 -18.89 -20.96 2.56
C GLN A 98 -19.37 -20.09 3.72
N ILE A 99 -19.64 -18.81 3.48
CA ILE A 99 -20.22 -17.91 4.49
C ILE A 99 -21.59 -18.41 4.94
N ASP A 100 -22.46 -18.80 4.00
CA ASP A 100 -23.79 -19.32 4.29
C ASP A 100 -23.72 -20.67 5.02
N ARG A 101 -22.78 -21.54 4.63
CA ARG A 101 -22.50 -22.81 5.33
C ARG A 101 -22.03 -22.56 6.76
N ASP A 102 -21.06 -21.68 6.98
CA ASP A 102 -20.54 -21.36 8.31
C ASP A 102 -21.58 -20.68 9.19
N ARG A 103 -22.47 -19.89 8.59
CA ARG A 103 -23.65 -19.35 9.26
C ARG A 103 -24.55 -20.52 9.68
N ALA A 104 -24.95 -21.39 8.76
CA ALA A 104 -25.80 -22.54 9.04
C ALA A 104 -25.23 -23.49 10.10
N LEU A 105 -23.93 -23.80 10.06
CA LEU A 105 -23.24 -24.62 11.06
C LEU A 105 -23.25 -23.97 12.45
N ARG A 106 -23.04 -22.64 12.53
CA ARG A 106 -23.16 -21.89 13.78
C ARG A 106 -24.57 -21.86 14.35
N TRP A 107 -25.60 -21.92 13.48
CA TRP A 107 -26.99 -22.06 13.91
C TRP A 107 -27.28 -23.49 14.38
N LEU A 108 -26.85 -24.52 13.64
CA LEU A 108 -27.05 -25.92 14.00
C LEU A 108 -26.38 -26.27 15.34
N GLY A 109 -25.17 -25.76 15.59
CA GLY A 109 -24.48 -25.94 16.88
C GLY A 109 -25.09 -25.19 18.06
N ARG A 110 -26.03 -24.25 17.83
CA ARG A 110 -26.73 -23.49 18.88
C ARG A 110 -28.20 -23.84 19.06
N SER A 111 -28.91 -24.27 18.02
CA SER A 111 -30.38 -24.34 18.04
C SER A 111 -31.01 -25.57 17.37
N GLY A 112 -30.24 -26.49 16.78
CA GLY A 112 -30.78 -27.75 16.21
C GLY A 112 -31.76 -27.61 15.04
N VAL A 113 -32.08 -26.40 14.59
CA VAL A 113 -33.00 -26.12 13.46
C VAL A 113 -32.36 -25.12 12.50
N LEU A 114 -32.40 -25.44 11.20
CA LEU A 114 -31.81 -24.65 10.10
C LEU A 114 -32.72 -23.46 9.74
N PRO A 115 -32.18 -22.23 9.53
CA PRO A 115 -33.00 -21.10 9.10
C PRO A 115 -33.55 -21.29 7.67
N PRO A 116 -34.74 -20.76 7.36
CA PRO A 116 -35.35 -20.88 6.04
C PRO A 116 -34.50 -20.14 4.98
N ARG A 117 -34.43 -20.71 3.77
CA ARG A 117 -33.71 -20.12 2.64
C ARG A 117 -34.33 -18.76 2.27
N PRO A 118 -33.53 -17.69 2.09
CA PRO A 118 -34.04 -16.45 1.52
C PRO A 118 -34.44 -16.69 0.05
N ARG A 119 -35.58 -16.12 -0.34
CA ARG A 119 -36.12 -16.13 -1.72
C ARG A 119 -35.39 -15.15 -2.62
#